data_AF-A0A7W0LMX5-F1
#
_entry.id   AF-A0A7W0LMX5-F1
#
_cell.length_a   1.000
_cell.length_b   1.000
_cell.length_c   1.000
_cell.angle_alpha   90.00
_cell.angle_beta   90.00
_cell.angle_gamma   90.00
#
_symmetry.space_group_name_H-M   'P 1'
#
loop_
_entity.id
_entity.type
_entity.pdbx_description
1 polymer ?
#
loop_
_entity_poly.entity_id
_entity_poly.type
_entity_poly.pdbx_seq_one_letter_code
_entity_poly.pdbx_strand_id
1 'polypeptide(L)'
;MRPPPGLELPAPEFPKNLEWVNVASLRMDQQLGQGAVLVEFWDFARVNSHRTLPYMRAWHERYEGDGLRVIGVHTPGYSFGSDPDLVRAAVARLEMPYAIALDPHGAVWRAYGNEGWPGRWLFDQRGVLRFFHYGEGEYRETELAIQDLLAGEDHPDPVEPVRPEDAPGALMEPQTADIALPGGRDRLELGGDWTDGPDYIEAGAPGATATASFRAGSAWAVLSGTVEPGLHETDGRVRAEQAGLRLHGFQFTPIPPLTPG
;
A
#
# COMPACT_ATOMS: atom_id res chain seq x y z
N MET A 1 -3.86 0.22 -16.40
CA MET A 1 -3.38 0.75 -17.70
C MET A 1 -2.55 -0.31 -18.41
N ARG A 2 -2.65 -0.41 -19.75
CA ARG A 2 -1.81 -1.32 -20.54
C ARG A 2 -0.75 -0.52 -21.32
N PRO A 3 0.51 -1.00 -21.41
CA PRO A 3 1.52 -0.38 -22.26
C PRO A 3 1.07 -0.33 -23.73
N PRO A 4 1.58 0.63 -24.53
CA PRO A 4 1.33 0.68 -25.96
C PRO A 4 1.69 -0.65 -26.67
N PRO A 5 0.93 -1.08 -27.69
CA PRO A 5 1.27 -2.27 -28.46
C PRO A 5 2.70 -2.21 -29.03
N GLY A 6 3.44 -3.31 -28.92
CA GLY A 6 4.82 -3.42 -29.41
C GLY A 6 5.90 -2.86 -28.47
N LEU A 7 5.53 -2.20 -27.37
CA LEU A 7 6.48 -1.80 -26.34
C LEU A 7 6.84 -2.99 -25.45
N GLU A 8 8.11 -3.40 -25.45
CA GLU A 8 8.62 -4.43 -24.56
C GLU A 8 9.44 -3.81 -23.42
N LEU A 9 8.81 -3.61 -22.26
CA LEU A 9 9.48 -3.19 -21.03
C LEU A 9 9.73 -4.42 -20.14
N PRO A 10 10.99 -4.89 -19.99
CA PRO A 10 11.28 -6.01 -19.12
C PRO A 10 11.16 -5.61 -17.64
N ALA A 11 10.79 -6.57 -16.81
CA ALA A 11 10.79 -6.42 -15.36
C ALA A 11 12.21 -6.10 -14.86
N PRO A 12 12.39 -5.02 -14.07
CA PRO A 12 13.66 -4.78 -13.40
C PRO A 12 14.03 -5.94 -12.46
N GLU A 13 15.32 -6.24 -12.36
CA GLU A 13 15.81 -7.27 -11.43
C GLU A 13 15.82 -6.76 -9.98
N PHE A 14 15.58 -7.66 -9.02
CA PHE A 14 15.68 -7.33 -7.60
C PHE A 14 17.15 -7.24 -7.16
N PRO A 15 17.52 -6.30 -6.27
CA PRO A 15 18.84 -6.27 -5.67
C PRO A 15 19.20 -7.61 -4.99
N LYS A 16 20.44 -8.09 -5.18
CA LYS A 16 20.87 -9.41 -4.68
C LYS A 16 20.81 -9.56 -3.16
N ASN A 17 20.92 -8.47 -2.43
CA ASN A 17 20.93 -8.41 -0.97
C ASN A 17 19.58 -7.96 -0.38
N LEU A 18 18.51 -7.99 -1.17
CA LEU A 18 17.18 -7.67 -0.69
C LEU A 18 16.74 -8.71 0.35
N GLU A 19 16.26 -8.23 1.49
CA GLU A 19 15.66 -9.10 2.50
C GLU A 19 14.22 -9.46 2.11
N TRP A 20 13.82 -10.67 2.49
CA TRP A 20 12.50 -11.21 2.16
C TRP A 20 11.75 -11.69 3.41
N VAL A 21 10.43 -11.67 3.31
CA VAL A 21 9.48 -12.35 4.20
C VAL A 21 8.73 -13.40 3.38
N ASN A 22 8.34 -14.50 4.02
CA ASN A 22 7.66 -15.68 3.44
C ASN A 22 8.48 -16.50 2.43
N VAL A 23 9.63 -16.00 1.96
CA VAL A 23 10.60 -16.73 1.13
C VAL A 23 12.04 -16.41 1.56
N ALA A 24 12.98 -17.32 1.29
CA ALA A 24 14.39 -17.07 1.57
C ALA A 24 15.03 -16.04 0.62
N SER A 25 14.65 -16.09 -0.65
CA SER A 25 15.10 -15.18 -1.70
C SER A 25 14.19 -15.32 -2.92
N LEU A 26 14.05 -14.26 -3.71
CA LEU A 26 13.40 -14.31 -5.02
C LEU A 26 14.18 -13.46 -6.01
N ARG A 27 14.34 -13.97 -7.22
CA ARG A 27 14.96 -13.27 -8.36
C ARG A 27 13.98 -13.25 -9.52
N MET A 28 13.91 -12.11 -10.20
CA MET A 28 12.99 -11.90 -11.32
C MET A 28 13.36 -12.80 -12.51
N ASP A 29 14.64 -12.94 -12.81
CA ASP A 29 15.11 -13.83 -13.88
C ASP A 29 14.74 -15.32 -13.67
N GLN A 30 14.53 -15.75 -12.43
CA GLN A 30 14.07 -17.10 -12.09
C GLN A 30 12.55 -17.26 -12.16
N GLN A 31 11.79 -16.16 -12.25
CA GLN A 31 10.34 -16.23 -12.46
C GLN A 31 9.97 -16.34 -13.95
N LEU A 32 10.90 -16.00 -14.84
CA LEU A 32 10.69 -16.09 -16.28
C LEU A 32 10.39 -17.53 -16.71
N GLY A 33 9.38 -17.69 -17.56
CA GLY A 33 8.87 -18.97 -18.04
C GLY A 33 8.04 -19.77 -17.04
N GLN A 34 7.90 -19.31 -15.79
CA GLN A 34 7.06 -19.99 -14.78
C GLN A 34 5.60 -19.54 -14.86
N GLY A 35 5.36 -18.28 -15.21
CA GLY A 35 4.02 -17.71 -15.33
C GLY A 35 4.03 -16.19 -15.15
N ALA A 36 2.87 -15.61 -14.88
CA ALA A 36 2.73 -14.16 -14.70
C ALA A 36 3.26 -13.72 -13.33
N VAL A 37 3.79 -12.49 -13.25
CA VAL A 37 4.29 -11.91 -12.00
C VAL A 37 3.58 -10.59 -11.71
N LEU A 38 2.87 -10.52 -10.59
CA LEU A 38 2.26 -9.30 -10.06
C LEU A 38 3.12 -8.74 -8.93
N VAL A 39 3.59 -7.51 -9.09
CA VAL A 39 4.33 -6.75 -8.08
C VAL A 39 3.45 -5.59 -7.59
N GLU A 40 3.21 -5.51 -6.29
CA GLU A 40 2.55 -4.35 -5.65
C GLU A 40 3.49 -3.65 -4.67
N PHE A 41 3.69 -2.34 -4.86
CA PHE A 41 4.35 -1.46 -3.89
C PHE A 41 3.35 -1.08 -2.80
N TRP A 42 3.72 -1.32 -1.54
CA TRP A 42 2.88 -1.08 -0.38
C TRP A 42 3.69 -0.53 0.80
N ASP A 43 3.01 0.05 1.77
CA ASP A 43 3.57 0.49 3.05
C ASP A 43 2.56 0.14 4.15
N PHE A 44 3.01 -0.49 5.24
CA PHE A 44 2.12 -0.86 6.33
C PHE A 44 1.55 0.34 7.08
N ALA A 45 2.11 1.53 6.88
CA ALA A 45 1.62 2.79 7.43
C ALA A 45 0.76 3.59 6.44
N ARG A 46 0.26 2.98 5.34
CA ARG A 46 -0.64 3.63 4.35
C ARG A 46 -2.02 2.96 4.27
N VAL A 47 -3.09 3.72 4.55
CA VAL A 47 -4.45 3.19 4.56
C VAL A 47 -4.87 2.65 3.19
N ASN A 48 -4.48 3.32 2.10
CA ASN A 48 -4.75 2.87 0.74
C ASN A 48 -4.03 1.55 0.41
N SER A 49 -2.87 1.25 1.03
CA SER A 49 -2.21 -0.05 0.90
C SER A 49 -2.96 -1.14 1.65
N HIS A 50 -3.50 -0.87 2.83
CA HIS A 50 -4.33 -1.86 3.56
C HIS A 50 -5.58 -2.24 2.78
N ARG A 51 -6.13 -1.24 2.10
CA ARG A 51 -7.33 -1.31 1.28
C ARG A 51 -7.21 -2.22 0.04
N THR A 52 -5.99 -2.55 -0.43
CA THR A 52 -5.79 -3.52 -1.53
C THR A 52 -5.68 -4.97 -1.06
N LEU A 53 -5.36 -5.22 0.21
CA LEU A 53 -5.01 -6.54 0.73
C LEU A 53 -6.07 -7.62 0.48
N PRO A 54 -7.39 -7.38 0.58
CA PRO A 54 -8.39 -8.39 0.26
C PRO A 54 -8.23 -8.95 -1.17
N TYR A 55 -7.97 -8.07 -2.14
CA TYR A 55 -7.80 -8.44 -3.53
C TYR A 55 -6.47 -9.16 -3.78
N MET A 56 -5.37 -8.65 -3.22
CA MET A 56 -4.06 -9.28 -3.36
C MET A 56 -4.04 -10.70 -2.77
N ARG A 57 -4.69 -10.91 -1.61
CA ARG A 57 -4.85 -12.24 -1.02
C ARG A 57 -5.71 -13.15 -1.90
N ALA A 58 -6.85 -12.65 -2.37
CA ALA A 58 -7.74 -13.41 -3.23
C ALA A 58 -7.07 -13.82 -4.55
N TRP A 59 -6.33 -12.93 -5.20
CA TRP A 59 -5.61 -13.26 -6.43
C TRP A 59 -4.47 -14.24 -6.22
N HIS A 60 -3.72 -14.10 -5.11
CA HIS A 60 -2.72 -15.08 -4.75
C HIS A 60 -3.33 -16.47 -4.59
N GLU A 61 -4.38 -16.60 -3.77
CA GLU A 61 -5.04 -17.89 -3.51
C GLU A 61 -5.68 -18.50 -4.76
N ARG A 62 -6.37 -17.69 -5.58
CA ARG A 62 -7.07 -18.17 -6.77
C ARG A 62 -6.12 -18.63 -7.87
N TYR A 63 -4.98 -17.95 -8.03
CA TYR A 63 -4.18 -18.05 -9.26
C TYR A 63 -2.75 -18.56 -9.05
N GLU A 64 -2.29 -18.79 -7.82
CA GLU A 64 -0.93 -19.32 -7.61
C GLU A 64 -0.71 -20.69 -8.28
N GLY A 65 -1.75 -21.54 -8.30
CA GLY A 65 -1.73 -22.85 -8.96
C GLY A 65 -1.71 -22.77 -10.48
N ASP A 66 -2.23 -21.66 -11.04
CA ASP A 66 -2.35 -21.42 -12.48
C ASP A 66 -1.16 -20.62 -13.05
N GLY A 67 -0.15 -20.34 -12.21
CA GLY A 67 1.10 -19.70 -12.61
C GLY A 67 1.20 -18.22 -12.23
N LEU A 68 0.33 -17.66 -11.37
CA LEU A 68 0.52 -16.32 -10.85
C LEU A 68 1.52 -16.30 -9.68
N ARG A 69 2.58 -15.51 -9.81
CA ARG A 69 3.44 -15.11 -8.68
C ARG A 69 3.04 -13.72 -8.19
N VAL A 70 2.56 -13.64 -6.95
CA VAL A 70 2.31 -12.36 -6.26
C VAL A 70 3.51 -11.97 -5.41
N ILE A 71 3.92 -10.71 -5.50
CA ILE A 71 5.04 -10.11 -4.75
C ILE A 71 4.60 -8.76 -4.18
N GLY A 72 4.69 -8.59 -2.87
CA GLY A 72 4.58 -7.28 -2.23
C GLY A 72 5.96 -6.65 -2.04
N VAL A 73 6.17 -5.42 -2.49
CA VAL A 73 7.39 -4.64 -2.20
C VAL A 73 7.05 -3.62 -1.14
N HIS A 74 7.54 -3.83 0.08
CA HIS A 74 7.38 -2.87 1.15
C HIS A 74 8.41 -1.75 0.99
N THR A 75 7.96 -0.57 0.60
CA THR A 75 8.79 0.64 0.55
C THR A 75 8.21 1.65 1.54
N PRO A 76 8.96 2.08 2.56
CA PRO A 76 8.41 2.94 3.61
C PRO A 76 8.23 4.39 3.15
N GLY A 77 7.10 4.98 3.51
CA GLY A 77 6.83 6.43 3.42
C GLY A 77 7.19 7.20 4.70
N TYR A 78 7.47 6.50 5.80
CA TYR A 78 7.83 7.06 7.10
C TYR A 78 9.10 6.38 7.65
N SER A 79 9.88 7.12 8.43
CA SER A 79 11.21 6.74 8.93
C SER A 79 11.21 5.42 9.70
N PHE A 80 10.22 5.20 10.56
CA PHE A 80 10.09 3.94 11.32
C PHE A 80 9.83 2.73 10.41
N GLY A 81 9.26 2.92 9.22
CA GLY A 81 8.96 1.83 8.29
C GLY A 81 10.19 1.17 7.67
N SER A 82 11.39 1.72 7.90
CA SER A 82 12.65 1.08 7.47
C SER A 82 13.10 -0.05 8.40
N ASP A 83 12.47 -0.21 9.56
CA ASP A 83 12.78 -1.29 10.51
C ASP A 83 12.19 -2.62 10.01
N PRO A 84 13.03 -3.62 9.66
CA PRO A 84 12.55 -4.89 9.13
C PRO A 84 11.68 -5.67 10.12
N ASP A 85 11.87 -5.51 11.43
CA ASP A 85 11.08 -6.24 12.43
C ASP A 85 9.64 -5.70 12.50
N LEU A 86 9.47 -4.37 12.36
CA LEU A 86 8.14 -3.76 12.23
C LEU A 86 7.42 -4.23 10.97
N VAL A 87 8.14 -4.33 9.84
CA VAL A 87 7.54 -4.84 8.60
C VAL A 87 7.14 -6.32 8.74
N ARG A 88 8.00 -7.17 9.34
CA ARG A 88 7.68 -8.59 9.59
C ARG A 88 6.47 -8.74 10.49
N ALA A 89 6.38 -7.93 11.55
CA ALA A 89 5.21 -7.90 12.42
C ALA A 89 3.93 -7.46 11.68
N ALA A 90 4.04 -6.44 10.82
CA ALA A 90 2.92 -5.98 10.00
C ALA A 90 2.46 -7.05 8.99
N VAL A 91 3.39 -7.72 8.30
CA VAL A 91 3.11 -8.82 7.37
C VAL A 91 2.34 -9.95 8.07
N ALA A 92 2.76 -10.31 9.28
CA ALA A 92 2.07 -11.32 10.09
C ALA A 92 0.67 -10.86 10.52
N ARG A 93 0.54 -9.63 11.05
CA ARG A 93 -0.74 -9.06 11.51
C ARG A 93 -1.75 -8.87 10.39
N LEU A 94 -1.28 -8.54 9.19
CA LEU A 94 -2.09 -8.35 7.98
C LEU A 94 -2.31 -9.65 7.20
N GLU A 95 -1.77 -10.77 7.70
CA GLU A 95 -1.92 -12.11 7.14
C GLU A 95 -1.59 -12.17 5.65
N MET A 96 -0.48 -11.54 5.24
CA MET A 96 -0.06 -11.52 3.84
C MET A 96 0.66 -12.84 3.50
N PRO A 97 0.09 -13.71 2.63
CA PRO A 97 0.60 -15.06 2.40
C PRO A 97 1.73 -15.13 1.35
N TYR A 98 1.84 -14.12 0.50
CA TYR A 98 2.76 -14.08 -0.63
C TYR A 98 4.15 -13.53 -0.27
N ALA A 99 5.10 -13.62 -1.21
CA ALA A 99 6.47 -13.15 -1.00
C ALA A 99 6.49 -11.62 -0.77
N ILE A 100 7.21 -11.17 0.26
CA ILE A 100 7.38 -9.75 0.56
C ILE A 100 8.85 -9.37 0.47
N ALA A 101 9.17 -8.41 -0.39
CA ALA A 101 10.46 -7.76 -0.48
C ALA A 101 10.52 -6.56 0.48
N LEU A 102 11.59 -6.45 1.25
CA LEU A 102 11.87 -5.29 2.11
C LEU A 102 12.75 -4.29 1.33
N ASP A 103 12.20 -3.13 0.97
CA ASP A 103 12.89 -2.08 0.21
C ASP A 103 13.07 -0.78 1.03
N PRO A 104 13.81 -0.83 2.18
CA PRO A 104 13.90 0.28 3.13
C PRO A 104 14.57 1.55 2.55
N HIS A 105 15.27 1.42 1.41
CA HIS A 105 15.99 2.52 0.78
C HIS A 105 15.45 2.85 -0.62
N GLY A 106 14.29 2.30 -1.00
CA GLY A 106 13.62 2.60 -2.27
C GLY A 106 14.40 2.19 -3.52
N ALA A 107 15.28 1.18 -3.43
CA ALA A 107 16.06 0.72 -4.57
C ALA A 107 15.17 0.04 -5.61
N VAL A 108 14.26 -0.84 -5.18
CA VAL A 108 13.28 -1.49 -6.04
C VAL A 108 12.27 -0.46 -6.55
N TRP A 109 11.78 0.41 -5.66
CA TRP A 109 10.90 1.53 -6.01
C TRP A 109 11.43 2.36 -7.18
N ARG A 110 12.69 2.79 -7.10
CA ARG A 110 13.33 3.58 -8.17
C ARG A 110 13.54 2.76 -9.44
N ALA A 111 13.90 1.48 -9.34
CA ALA A 111 14.12 0.63 -10.50
C ALA A 111 12.84 0.44 -11.32
N TYR A 112 11.67 0.40 -10.66
CA TYR A 112 10.36 0.30 -11.30
C TYR A 112 9.79 1.65 -11.74
N GLY A 113 10.41 2.77 -11.36
CA GLY A 113 9.85 4.09 -11.61
C GLY A 113 8.50 4.29 -10.91
N ASN A 114 8.29 3.66 -9.75
CA ASN A 114 7.05 3.81 -9.01
C ASN A 114 6.93 5.21 -8.40
N GLU A 115 5.70 5.73 -8.31
CA GLU A 115 5.46 7.12 -7.87
C GLU A 115 4.48 7.24 -6.69
N GLY A 116 3.87 6.15 -6.26
CA GLY A 116 2.87 6.20 -5.18
C GLY A 116 2.50 4.85 -4.59
N TRP A 117 1.73 4.91 -3.50
CA TRP A 117 1.19 3.74 -2.82
C TRP A 117 -0.35 3.71 -2.93
N PRO A 118 -0.95 2.55 -3.22
CA PRO A 118 -0.30 1.35 -3.76
C PRO A 118 0.13 1.57 -5.23
N GLY A 119 1.02 0.72 -5.75
CA GLY A 119 1.43 0.73 -7.15
C GLY A 119 1.61 -0.68 -7.69
N ARG A 120 0.82 -1.08 -8.68
CA ARG A 120 0.78 -2.46 -9.23
C ARG A 120 1.42 -2.55 -10.60
N TRP A 121 2.19 -3.61 -10.82
CA TRP A 121 2.91 -3.91 -12.05
C TRP A 121 2.76 -5.40 -12.37
N LEU A 122 2.21 -5.72 -13.54
CA LEU A 122 1.95 -7.08 -13.98
C LEU A 122 2.77 -7.41 -15.21
N PHE A 123 3.59 -8.45 -15.10
CA PHE A 123 4.47 -8.97 -16.13
C PHE A 123 3.99 -10.33 -16.60
N ASP A 124 4.13 -10.59 -17.90
CA ASP A 124 3.87 -11.92 -18.45
C ASP A 124 5.01 -12.92 -18.14
N GLN A 125 4.83 -14.17 -18.59
CA GLN A 125 5.84 -15.23 -18.49
C GLN A 125 7.20 -14.91 -19.14
N ARG A 126 7.27 -13.93 -20.06
CA ARG A 126 8.55 -13.47 -20.64
C ARG A 126 9.19 -12.37 -19.79
N GLY A 127 8.54 -11.96 -18.70
CA GLY A 127 8.96 -10.86 -17.84
C GLY A 127 8.69 -9.49 -18.46
N VAL A 128 7.75 -9.38 -19.41
CA VAL A 128 7.46 -8.12 -20.08
C VAL A 128 6.20 -7.51 -19.51
N LEU A 129 6.22 -6.20 -19.24
CA LEU A 129 5.09 -5.47 -18.66
C LEU A 129 3.86 -5.56 -19.57
N ARG A 130 2.71 -5.88 -18.98
CA ARG A 130 1.41 -5.99 -19.67
C ARG A 130 0.33 -5.13 -19.05
N PHE A 131 0.43 -4.87 -17.75
CA PHE A 131 -0.49 -3.98 -17.06
C PHE A 131 0.22 -3.28 -15.91
N PHE A 132 -0.16 -2.03 -15.64
CA PHE A 132 0.26 -1.29 -14.46
C PHE A 132 -0.86 -0.37 -13.97
N HIS A 133 -0.89 -0.09 -12.67
CA HIS A 133 -1.88 0.80 -12.08
C HIS A 133 -1.28 1.53 -10.88
N TYR A 134 -1.48 2.86 -10.83
CA TYR A 134 -1.09 3.69 -9.71
C TYR A 134 -2.31 4.01 -8.85
N GLY A 135 -2.17 3.85 -7.54
CA GLY A 135 -3.21 4.14 -6.57
C GLY A 135 -4.15 2.96 -6.27
N GLU A 136 -5.12 3.26 -5.43
CA GLU A 136 -6.22 2.38 -5.05
C GLU A 136 -7.25 2.29 -6.18
N GLY A 137 -7.85 1.10 -6.39
CA GLY A 137 -8.92 0.90 -7.38
C GLY A 137 -8.57 -0.08 -8.51
N GLU A 138 -9.33 -0.05 -9.62
CA GLU A 138 -9.08 -0.86 -10.84
C GLU A 138 -8.85 -2.36 -10.55
N TYR A 139 -9.52 -2.90 -9.52
CA TYR A 139 -9.32 -4.28 -9.07
C TYR A 139 -9.80 -5.28 -10.13
N ARG A 140 -11.00 -5.06 -10.67
CA ARG A 140 -11.59 -5.91 -11.70
C ARG A 140 -10.71 -5.95 -12.96
N GLU A 141 -10.26 -4.79 -13.42
CA GLU A 141 -9.42 -4.65 -14.61
C GLU A 141 -8.02 -5.25 -14.38
N THR A 142 -7.49 -5.16 -13.16
CA THR A 142 -6.26 -5.85 -12.77
C THR A 142 -6.45 -7.37 -12.82
N GLU A 143 -7.54 -7.90 -12.29
CA GLU A 143 -7.81 -9.34 -12.28
C GLU A 143 -8.04 -9.90 -13.69
N LEU A 144 -8.77 -9.18 -14.54
CA LEU A 144 -8.90 -9.55 -15.96
C LEU A 144 -7.54 -9.56 -16.66
N ALA A 145 -6.67 -8.58 -16.37
CA ALA A 145 -5.32 -8.57 -16.92
C ALA A 145 -4.45 -9.73 -16.38
N ILE A 146 -4.68 -10.19 -15.15
CA ILE A 146 -4.06 -11.41 -14.62
C ILE A 146 -4.54 -12.61 -15.42
N GLN A 147 -5.86 -12.81 -15.53
CA GLN A 147 -6.47 -13.94 -16.23
C GLN A 147 -6.01 -14.03 -17.69
N ASP A 148 -5.89 -12.91 -18.41
CA ASP A 148 -5.34 -12.86 -19.77
C ASP A 148 -3.93 -13.47 -19.93
N LEU A 149 -3.15 -13.53 -18.85
CA LEU A 149 -1.75 -14.00 -18.85
C LEU A 149 -1.57 -15.40 -18.27
N LEU A 150 -2.62 -15.98 -17.68
CA LEU A 150 -2.56 -17.32 -17.11
C LEU A 150 -2.83 -18.38 -18.18
N ALA A 151 -2.49 -19.62 -17.85
CA ALA A 151 -2.86 -20.77 -18.68
C ALA A 151 -4.30 -21.19 -18.36
N GLY A 152 -5.04 -21.64 -19.38
CA GLY A 152 -6.45 -22.03 -19.25
C GLY A 152 -7.41 -21.00 -19.84
N GLU A 153 -8.60 -21.45 -20.22
CA GLU A 153 -9.65 -20.57 -20.77
C GLU A 153 -10.86 -20.43 -19.82
N ASP A 154 -10.84 -21.16 -18.69
CA ASP A 154 -11.94 -21.21 -17.72
C ASP A 154 -11.46 -20.66 -16.36
N HIS A 155 -11.47 -19.33 -16.26
CA HIS A 155 -11.16 -18.62 -15.01
C HIS A 155 -12.46 -18.22 -14.30
N PRO A 156 -12.48 -18.19 -12.96
CA PRO A 156 -13.65 -17.71 -12.22
C PRO A 156 -13.97 -16.25 -12.55
N ASP A 157 -15.22 -15.86 -12.31
CA ASP A 157 -15.58 -14.44 -12.34
C ASP A 157 -14.67 -13.63 -11.40
N PRO A 158 -14.29 -12.40 -11.79
CA PRO A 158 -13.48 -11.53 -10.94
C PRO A 158 -14.07 -11.35 -9.54
N VAL A 159 -13.20 -11.10 -8.56
CA VAL A 159 -13.59 -10.80 -7.18
C VAL A 159 -14.58 -9.64 -7.18
N GLU A 160 -15.76 -9.88 -6.59
CA GLU A 160 -16.77 -8.84 -6.42
C GLU A 160 -16.22 -7.66 -5.60
N PRO A 161 -16.70 -6.42 -5.84
CA PRO A 161 -16.36 -5.25 -5.05
C PRO A 161 -16.46 -5.51 -3.54
N VAL A 162 -15.34 -5.41 -2.82
CA VAL A 162 -15.30 -5.58 -1.35
C VAL A 162 -15.89 -4.36 -0.67
N ARG A 163 -15.83 -3.19 -1.32
CA ARG A 163 -16.42 -1.94 -0.85
C ARG A 163 -17.25 -1.29 -1.95
N PRO A 164 -18.25 -0.46 -1.60
CA PRO A 164 -19.02 0.32 -2.58
C PRO A 164 -18.15 1.18 -3.51
N GLU A 165 -17.03 1.69 -3.01
CA GLU A 165 -16.05 2.47 -3.77
C GLU A 165 -15.36 1.65 -4.88
N ASP A 166 -15.32 0.32 -4.75
CA ASP A 166 -14.66 -0.57 -5.70
C ASP A 166 -15.58 -0.97 -6.86
N ALA A 167 -16.87 -0.58 -6.79
CA ALA A 167 -17.84 -0.94 -7.81
C ALA A 167 -17.53 -0.24 -9.15
N PRO A 168 -17.62 -0.95 -10.30
CA PRO A 168 -17.46 -0.33 -11.60
C PRO A 168 -18.38 0.88 -11.78
N GLY A 169 -17.80 2.04 -12.12
CA GLY A 169 -18.55 3.28 -12.30
C GLY A 169 -18.93 4.01 -11.00
N ALA A 170 -18.41 3.59 -9.84
CA ALA A 170 -18.59 4.31 -8.59
C ALA A 170 -18.11 5.77 -8.72
N LEU A 171 -18.99 6.71 -8.39
CA LEU A 171 -18.67 8.12 -8.34
C LEU A 171 -18.21 8.48 -6.93
N MET A 172 -16.91 8.74 -6.78
CA MET A 172 -16.32 9.18 -5.52
C MET A 172 -16.26 10.70 -5.46
N GLU A 173 -16.64 11.25 -4.31
CA GLU A 173 -16.34 12.65 -4.01
C GLU A 173 -14.90 12.77 -3.51
N PRO A 174 -14.18 13.84 -3.87
CA PRO A 174 -12.84 14.07 -3.35
C PRO A 174 -12.85 14.14 -1.81
N GLN A 175 -12.04 13.29 -1.18
CA GLN A 175 -11.76 13.37 0.25
C GLN A 175 -10.79 14.53 0.55
N THR A 176 -10.70 14.88 1.83
CA THR A 176 -9.61 15.73 2.33
C THR A 176 -8.27 15.08 2.01
N ALA A 177 -7.34 15.84 1.42
CA ALA A 177 -6.00 15.35 1.15
C ALA A 177 -5.28 14.96 2.44
N ASP A 178 -4.49 13.89 2.40
CA ASP A 178 -3.64 13.48 3.53
C ASP A 178 -2.79 14.65 4.06
N ILE A 179 -2.54 14.64 5.36
CA ILE A 179 -1.71 15.62 6.06
C ILE A 179 -0.41 14.92 6.43
N ALA A 180 0.69 15.25 5.76
CA ALA A 180 2.02 14.77 6.11
C ALA A 180 2.72 15.80 7.03
N LEU A 181 3.35 15.34 8.11
CA LEU A 181 4.04 16.20 9.07
C LEU A 181 5.55 16.13 8.91
N PRO A 182 6.28 17.19 9.33
CA PRO A 182 5.78 18.44 9.90
C PRO A 182 5.19 19.42 8.87
N GLY A 183 5.31 19.15 7.56
CA GLY A 183 4.96 20.11 6.49
C GLY A 183 3.50 20.60 6.47
N GLY A 184 2.55 19.77 6.87
CA GLY A 184 1.10 20.08 6.94
C GLY A 184 0.62 20.51 8.32
N ARG A 185 1.52 20.95 9.20
CA ARG A 185 1.19 21.33 10.59
C ARG A 185 0.18 22.48 10.67
N ASP A 186 0.17 23.37 9.68
CA ASP A 186 -0.79 24.48 9.53
C ASP A 186 -2.24 24.03 9.30
N ARG A 187 -2.44 22.76 8.90
CA ARG A 187 -3.75 22.14 8.71
C ARG A 187 -4.31 21.50 9.99
N LEU A 188 -3.58 21.61 11.11
CA LEU A 188 -3.95 21.03 12.40
C LEU A 188 -4.24 22.08 13.46
N GLU A 189 -5.25 21.82 14.28
CA GLU A 189 -5.42 22.50 15.55
C GLU A 189 -4.59 21.77 16.61
N LEU A 190 -3.51 22.41 17.08
CA LEU A 190 -2.62 21.85 18.09
C LEU A 190 -2.92 22.42 19.47
N GLY A 191 -3.00 21.54 20.46
CA GLY A 191 -3.03 21.88 21.88
C GLY A 191 -1.80 21.32 22.60
N GLY A 192 -1.23 22.09 23.51
CA GLY A 192 0.01 21.73 24.20
C GLY A 192 1.27 21.86 23.34
N ASP A 193 2.39 21.38 23.87
CA ASP A 193 3.71 21.55 23.25
C ASP A 193 4.02 20.42 22.26
N TRP A 194 4.45 20.80 21.05
CA TRP A 194 4.85 19.89 19.98
C TRP A 194 6.12 20.36 19.30
N THR A 195 7.13 19.48 19.22
CA THR A 195 8.40 19.75 18.54
C THR A 195 8.49 19.01 17.21
N ASP A 196 9.00 19.67 16.17
CA ASP A 196 9.15 19.06 14.85
C ASP A 196 10.33 18.09 14.84
N GLY A 197 10.09 16.89 14.32
CA GLY A 197 11.10 15.91 13.91
C GLY A 197 11.30 15.92 12.39
N PRO A 198 12.03 14.93 11.84
CA PRO A 198 12.28 14.83 10.40
C PRO A 198 11.01 14.64 9.57
N ASP A 199 10.10 13.77 10.03
CA ASP A 199 8.86 13.37 9.34
C ASP A 199 7.65 13.25 10.31
N TYR A 200 7.77 13.84 11.50
CA TYR A 200 6.73 13.83 12.52
C TYR A 200 6.74 15.11 13.35
N ILE A 201 5.71 15.29 14.18
CA ILE A 201 5.75 16.16 15.37
C ILE A 201 5.68 15.30 16.63
N GLU A 202 6.41 15.68 17.67
CA GLU A 202 6.51 14.93 18.93
C GLU A 202 5.91 15.73 20.09
N ALA A 203 5.05 15.09 20.87
CA ALA A 203 4.41 15.69 22.04
C ALA A 203 5.42 15.90 23.17
N GLY A 204 5.55 17.14 23.64
CA GLY A 204 6.46 17.49 24.73
C GLY A 204 5.95 17.11 26.13
N ALA A 205 4.63 16.89 26.26
CA ALA A 205 3.99 16.58 27.54
C ALA A 205 2.73 15.72 27.36
N PRO A 206 2.31 14.97 28.40
CA PRO A 206 0.99 14.36 28.45
C PRO A 206 -0.11 15.41 28.26
N GLY A 207 -1.18 15.03 27.56
CA GLY A 207 -2.34 15.87 27.28
C GLY A 207 -2.23 16.74 26.03
N ALA A 208 -1.07 16.75 25.35
CA ALA A 208 -0.94 17.41 24.04
C ALA A 208 -1.92 16.79 23.03
N THR A 209 -2.55 17.61 22.19
CA THR A 209 -3.54 17.18 21.21
C THR A 209 -3.24 17.71 19.82
N ALA A 210 -3.60 16.94 18.81
CA ALA A 210 -3.61 17.36 17.42
C ALA A 210 -4.95 16.96 16.79
N THR A 211 -5.65 17.93 16.21
CA THR A 211 -6.96 17.70 15.58
C THR A 211 -6.91 18.14 14.12
N ALA A 212 -7.32 17.26 13.21
CA ALA A 212 -7.52 17.56 11.81
C ALA A 212 -9.02 17.77 11.52
N SER A 213 -9.35 18.85 10.84
CA SER A 213 -10.67 18.98 10.19
C SER A 213 -10.64 18.26 8.85
N PHE A 214 -11.64 17.43 8.58
CA PHE A 214 -11.68 16.63 7.37
C PHE A 214 -13.10 16.35 6.88
N ARG A 215 -13.18 15.93 5.62
CA ARG A 215 -14.34 15.39 4.93
C ARG A 215 -13.88 14.12 4.19
N ALA A 216 -14.20 12.95 4.74
CA ALA A 216 -13.71 11.65 4.30
C ALA A 216 -14.62 10.53 4.82
N GLY A 217 -14.48 9.32 4.28
CA GLY A 217 -15.17 8.13 4.81
C GLY A 217 -14.61 7.67 6.15
N SER A 218 -13.31 7.81 6.36
CA SER A 218 -12.62 7.53 7.62
C SER A 218 -11.33 8.35 7.73
N ALA A 219 -10.79 8.47 8.94
CA ALA A 219 -9.53 9.15 9.23
C ALA A 219 -8.60 8.24 10.04
N TRP A 220 -7.30 8.31 9.74
CA TRP A 220 -6.27 7.46 10.30
C TRP A 220 -5.07 8.30 10.70
N ALA A 221 -4.60 8.17 11.93
CA ALA A 221 -3.38 8.79 12.41
C ALA A 221 -2.20 7.83 12.22
N VAL A 222 -1.09 8.34 11.70
CA VAL A 222 0.17 7.60 11.62
C VAL A 222 0.99 7.94 12.86
N LEU A 223 1.14 6.98 13.77
CA LEU A 223 1.74 7.19 15.08
C LEU A 223 3.00 6.35 15.28
N SER A 224 3.88 6.80 16.18
CA SER A 224 5.03 6.04 16.71
C SER A 224 5.48 6.63 18.05
N GLY A 225 6.64 6.21 18.56
CA GLY A 225 7.21 6.70 19.81
C GLY A 225 6.68 5.88 20.99
N THR A 226 5.73 6.43 21.74
CA THR A 226 5.15 5.77 22.93
C THR A 226 4.04 4.76 22.62
N VAL A 227 3.72 4.54 21.34
CA VAL A 227 2.70 3.59 20.86
C VAL A 227 3.28 2.71 19.76
N GLU A 228 2.60 1.60 19.45
CA GLU A 228 2.98 0.74 18.33
C GLU A 228 3.04 1.56 17.03
N PRO A 229 4.19 1.57 16.33
CA PRO A 229 4.33 2.33 15.09
C PRO A 229 3.39 1.80 14.00
N GLY A 230 2.61 2.70 13.37
CA GLY A 230 1.71 2.32 12.29
C GLY A 230 0.47 3.19 12.20
N LEU A 231 -0.58 2.61 11.60
CA LEU A 231 -1.88 3.25 11.40
C LEU A 231 -2.82 2.99 12.58
N HIS A 232 -3.47 4.06 13.03
CA HIS A 232 -4.47 4.04 14.09
C HIS A 232 -5.71 4.78 13.61
N GLU A 233 -6.85 4.11 13.56
CA GLU A 233 -8.13 4.75 13.21
C GLU A 233 -8.48 5.83 14.25
N THR A 234 -9.06 6.93 13.80
CA THR A 234 -9.33 8.11 14.63
C THR A 234 -10.55 8.87 14.12
N ASP A 235 -11.16 9.65 15.00
CA ASP A 235 -12.18 10.66 14.67
C ASP A 235 -11.56 11.98 14.17
N GLY A 236 -10.28 11.96 13.79
CA GLY A 236 -9.49 13.13 13.40
C GLY A 236 -8.77 13.80 14.57
N ARG A 237 -8.84 13.23 15.79
CA ARG A 237 -8.14 13.74 16.97
C ARG A 237 -7.17 12.71 17.55
N VAL A 238 -5.96 13.19 17.82
CA VAL A 238 -4.93 12.46 18.57
C VAL A 238 -4.67 13.18 19.89
N ARG A 239 -4.52 12.41 20.97
CA ARG A 239 -4.12 12.91 22.29
C ARG A 239 -2.94 12.09 22.81
N ALA A 240 -1.88 12.78 23.20
CA ALA A 240 -0.72 12.17 23.81
C ALA A 240 -1.03 11.81 25.27
N GLU A 241 -1.04 10.52 25.59
CA GLU A 241 -1.16 10.07 26.99
C GLU A 241 0.17 10.25 27.76
N GLN A 242 1.29 10.34 27.04
CA GLN A 242 2.64 10.55 27.57
C GLN A 242 3.42 11.49 26.65
N ALA A 243 4.47 12.13 27.18
CA ALA A 243 5.46 12.80 26.34
C ALA A 243 6.18 11.79 25.44
N GLY A 244 6.57 12.21 24.24
CA GLY A 244 7.26 11.37 23.26
C GLY A 244 6.34 10.65 22.26
N LEU A 245 5.01 10.86 22.32
CA LEU A 245 4.13 10.42 21.22
C LEU A 245 4.50 11.18 19.94
N ARG A 246 4.70 10.45 18.85
CA ARG A 246 5.02 11.02 17.54
C ARG A 246 3.85 10.86 16.59
N LEU A 247 3.40 11.96 16.00
CA LEU A 247 2.39 12.00 14.94
C LEU A 247 3.09 12.34 13.63
N HIS A 248 3.01 11.43 12.66
CA HIS A 248 3.58 11.59 11.31
C HIS A 248 2.57 12.17 10.32
N GLY A 249 1.28 12.06 10.61
CA GLY A 249 0.25 12.61 9.74
C GLY A 249 -1.14 12.03 9.97
N PHE A 250 -2.09 12.55 9.19
CA PHE A 250 -3.43 12.00 9.06
C PHE A 250 -3.66 11.55 7.61
N GLN A 251 -4.26 10.39 7.44
CA GLN A 251 -4.67 9.83 6.16
C GLN A 251 -6.17 9.63 6.11
N PHE A 252 -6.74 9.75 4.93
CA PHE A 252 -8.18 9.76 4.74
C PHE A 252 -8.61 8.79 3.65
N THR A 253 -9.76 8.14 3.83
CA THR A 253 -10.36 7.31 2.79
C THR A 253 -11.45 8.06 2.04
N PRO A 254 -11.76 7.68 0.78
CA PRO A 254 -12.89 8.24 0.05
C PRO A 254 -14.20 8.13 0.83
N ILE A 255 -15.12 9.07 0.58
CA ILE A 255 -16.49 8.96 1.07
C ILE A 255 -17.19 7.93 0.20
N PRO A 256 -17.81 6.88 0.79
CA PRO A 256 -18.53 5.89 0.01
C PRO A 256 -19.62 6.54 -0.86
N PRO A 257 -19.82 6.08 -2.10
CA PRO A 257 -20.91 6.56 -2.94
C PRO A 257 -22.25 6.35 -2.23
N LEU A 258 -23.17 7.30 -2.39
CA LEU A 258 -24.54 7.14 -1.92
C LEU A 258 -25.12 5.88 -2.57
N THR A 259 -25.54 4.90 -1.77
CA THR A 259 -26.26 3.74 -2.29
C THR A 259 -27.52 4.25 -3.00
N PRO A 260 -27.79 3.85 -4.26
CA PRO A 260 -29.09 4.11 -4.85
C PRO A 260 -30.15 3.47 -3.95
N GLY A 261 -31.02 4.30 -3.37
CA GLY A 261 -32.16 3.85 -2.56
C GLY A 261 -33.26 3.22 -3.39
#